data_AF-A0A072VHM1-F1
#
_entry.id   AF-A0A072VHM1-F1
#
_cell.length_a   1.000
_cell.length_b   1.000
_cell.length_c   1.000
_cell.angle_alpha   90.00
_cell.angle_beta   90.00
_cell.angle_gamma   90.00
#
_symmetry.space_group_name_H-M   'P 1'
#
loop_
_entity.id
_entity.type
_entity.pdbx_description
1 polymer ?
#
loop_
_entity_poly.entity_id
_entity_poly.type
_entity_poly.pdbx_seq_one_letter_code
_entity_poly.pdbx_strand_id
1 'polypeptide(L)'
;MAKATAMSLPDEVMIEILSRVDSTNHLELRCVCKLWKLLVLDPLFMKNHLLTSITDLASICCKANEQFNALKSCIKEEEKEHNEEDLDVDINGEEDEDGDGANFDAEEEEEEDVDFDAEQEEEESKNNVLAELNKFMEKDNQLEKKVENLDNLDVQWMIINVAKFDNILTYIGYIKSFTLNFLESIKSLEDRMELKGNLESVKGSEKVCDKQQKEEAELMRKES
;
A
#
# COMPACT_ATOMS: atom_id res chain seq x y z
N MET A 1 14.53 39.44 -32.27
CA MET A 1 14.85 38.30 -31.38
C MET A 1 13.62 37.40 -31.37
N ALA A 2 13.72 36.16 -31.84
CA ALA A 2 12.59 35.23 -31.74
C ALA A 2 12.45 34.77 -30.29
N LYS A 3 11.37 35.16 -29.62
CA LYS A 3 11.03 34.63 -28.31
C LYS A 3 10.62 33.17 -28.54
N ALA A 4 11.51 32.23 -28.21
CA ALA A 4 11.19 30.82 -28.25
C ALA A 4 10.03 30.58 -27.27
N THR A 5 8.82 30.45 -27.80
CA THR A 5 7.67 29.90 -27.09
C THR A 5 7.96 28.42 -26.89
N ALA A 6 8.73 28.11 -25.85
CA ALA A 6 8.88 26.75 -25.37
C ALA A 6 7.48 26.19 -25.16
N MET A 7 7.14 25.11 -25.88
CA MET A 7 5.89 24.39 -25.68
C MET A 7 5.92 23.82 -24.26
N SER A 8 5.26 24.51 -23.34
CA SER A 8 5.01 24.00 -22.01
C SER A 8 4.09 22.78 -22.15
N LEU A 9 4.56 21.63 -21.68
CA LEU A 9 3.73 20.44 -21.51
C LEU A 9 2.56 20.79 -20.56
N PRO A 10 1.34 20.25 -20.81
CA PRO A 10 0.24 20.36 -19.85
C PRO A 10 0.62 19.77 -18.49
N ASP A 11 0.07 20.32 -17.42
CA ASP A 11 0.39 19.91 -16.05
C ASP A 11 0.02 18.45 -15.79
N GLU A 12 -1.04 17.93 -16.41
CA GLU A 12 -1.46 16.53 -16.32
C GLU A 12 -0.40 15.58 -16.92
N VAL A 13 0.20 15.96 -18.05
CA VAL A 13 1.28 15.19 -18.70
C VAL A 13 2.56 15.26 -17.88
N MET A 14 2.84 16.42 -17.27
CA MET A 14 3.97 16.57 -16.34
C MET A 14 3.77 15.72 -15.08
N ILE A 15 2.56 15.68 -14.51
CA ILE A 15 2.19 14.81 -13.38
C ILE A 15 2.37 13.34 -13.74
N GLU A 16 1.92 12.92 -14.93
CA GLU A 16 2.12 11.54 -15.39
C GLU A 16 3.61 11.20 -15.50
N ILE A 17 4.42 12.07 -16.14
CA ILE A 17 5.87 11.90 -16.26
C ILE A 17 6.53 11.79 -14.88
N LEU A 18 6.21 12.69 -13.95
CA LEU A 18 6.75 12.69 -12.60
C LEU A 18 6.34 11.44 -11.80
N SER A 19 5.10 10.96 -11.98
CA SER A 19 4.58 9.78 -11.24
C SER A 19 5.31 8.48 -11.62
N ARG A 20 5.90 8.43 -12.82
CA ARG A 20 6.71 7.31 -13.34
C ARG A 20 8.18 7.37 -12.90
N VAL A 21 8.61 8.42 -12.19
CA VAL A 21 9.97 8.49 -11.67
C VAL A 21 10.05 7.64 -10.41
N ASP A 22 10.86 6.58 -10.46
CA ASP A 22 11.26 5.76 -9.30
C ASP A 22 12.20 6.54 -8.35
N SER A 23 11.75 7.71 -7.89
CA SER A 23 12.43 8.44 -6.81
C SER A 23 12.13 7.72 -5.51
N THR A 24 13.11 6.99 -4.97
CA THR A 24 13.10 6.53 -3.56
C THR A 24 12.90 7.67 -2.56
N ASN A 25 13.07 8.92 -3.01
CA ASN A 25 12.88 10.13 -2.25
C ASN A 25 12.14 11.21 -3.06
N HIS A 26 10.81 11.20 -2.97
CA HIS A 26 9.90 12.20 -3.58
C HIS A 26 10.23 13.66 -3.18
N LEU A 27 10.96 13.88 -2.07
CA LEU A 27 11.43 15.21 -1.66
C LEU A 27 12.43 15.80 -2.68
N GLU A 28 13.18 14.97 -3.41
CA GLU A 28 14.13 15.42 -4.43
C GLU A 28 13.42 16.09 -5.60
N LEU A 29 12.26 15.58 -6.01
CA LEU A 29 11.42 16.19 -7.05
C LEU A 29 10.97 17.61 -6.66
N ARG A 30 10.69 17.85 -5.36
CA ARG A 30 10.32 19.18 -4.82
C ARG A 30 11.48 20.18 -4.85
N CYS A 31 12.72 19.71 -4.95
CA CYS A 31 13.92 20.55 -4.97
C CYS A 31 14.34 20.99 -6.39
N VAL A 32 13.78 20.40 -7.45
CA VAL A 32 14.19 20.67 -8.85
C VAL A 32 13.82 22.08 -9.30
N CYS A 33 12.54 22.44 -9.23
CA CYS A 33 12.08 23.80 -9.54
C CYS A 33 10.71 24.10 -8.92
N LYS A 34 10.28 25.38 -8.97
CA LYS A 34 8.99 25.81 -8.41
C LYS A 34 7.79 25.07 -9.02
N LEU A 35 7.81 24.82 -10.33
CA LEU A 35 6.73 24.10 -11.02
C LEU A 35 6.65 22.65 -10.52
N TRP A 36 7.78 21.93 -10.47
CA TRP A 36 7.82 20.56 -9.97
C TRP A 36 7.39 20.48 -8.51
N LYS A 37 7.77 21.46 -7.67
CA LYS A 37 7.27 21.53 -6.30
C LYS A 37 5.74 21.62 -6.26
N LEU A 38 5.10 22.42 -7.12
CA LEU A 38 3.63 22.50 -7.15
C LEU A 38 3.01 21.17 -7.64
N LEU A 39 3.51 20.61 -8.75
CA LEU A 39 2.99 19.36 -9.32
C LEU A 39 3.15 18.15 -8.38
N VAL A 40 4.20 18.11 -7.56
CA VAL A 40 4.42 17.03 -6.57
C VAL A 40 3.53 17.17 -5.32
N LEU A 41 2.92 18.34 -5.12
CA LEU A 41 1.93 18.58 -4.07
C LEU A 41 0.49 18.41 -4.60
N ASP A 42 0.33 18.15 -5.90
CA ASP A 42 -0.97 17.99 -6.54
C ASP A 42 -1.66 16.68 -6.09
N PRO A 43 -2.98 16.69 -5.76
CA PRO A 43 -3.70 15.48 -5.35
C PRO A 43 -3.72 14.35 -6.39
N LEU A 44 -3.71 14.66 -7.69
CA LEU A 44 -3.65 13.67 -8.77
C LEU A 44 -2.28 13.01 -8.81
N PHE A 45 -1.20 13.79 -8.67
CA PHE A 45 0.15 13.24 -8.54
C PHE A 45 0.26 12.32 -7.32
N MET A 46 -0.18 12.79 -6.16
CA MET A 46 -0.14 12.00 -4.92
C MET A 46 -0.90 10.68 -5.07
N LYS A 47 -2.14 10.73 -5.60
CA LYS A 47 -2.96 9.54 -5.85
C LYS A 47 -2.27 8.55 -6.80
N ASN A 48 -1.75 9.02 -7.93
CA ASN A 48 -1.12 8.17 -8.93
C ASN A 48 0.15 7.51 -8.38
N HIS A 49 1.03 8.29 -7.75
CA HIS A 49 2.29 7.79 -7.22
C HIS A 49 2.08 6.81 -6.04
N LEU A 50 1.08 7.04 -5.18
CA LEU A 50 0.70 6.08 -4.12
C LEU A 50 0.15 4.79 -4.70
N LEU A 51 -0.73 4.86 -5.72
CA LEU A 51 -1.29 3.68 -6.37
C LEU A 51 -0.16 2.82 -6.98
N THR A 52 0.74 3.44 -7.76
CA THR A 52 1.92 2.75 -8.31
C THR A 52 2.77 2.12 -7.21
N SER A 53 3.07 2.87 -6.13
CA SER A 53 3.87 2.37 -5.00
C SER A 53 3.23 1.16 -4.29
N ILE A 54 1.90 1.16 -4.15
CA ILE A 54 1.15 0.04 -3.57
C ILE A 54 1.12 -1.16 -4.53
N THR A 55 0.90 -0.95 -5.83
CA THR A 55 0.92 -2.03 -6.84
C THR A 55 2.29 -2.70 -6.92
N ASP A 56 3.37 -1.91 -6.91
CA ASP A 56 4.75 -2.40 -6.83
C ASP A 56 4.98 -3.25 -5.58
N LEU A 57 4.56 -2.74 -4.42
CA LEU A 57 4.73 -3.45 -3.16
C LEU A 57 3.93 -4.76 -3.16
N ALA A 58 2.68 -4.75 -3.63
CA ALA A 58 1.85 -5.94 -3.75
C ALA A 58 2.50 -6.99 -4.67
N SER A 59 3.05 -6.59 -5.81
CA SER A 59 3.79 -7.47 -6.73
C SER A 59 5.00 -8.15 -6.05
N ILE A 60 5.74 -7.41 -5.22
CA ILE A 60 6.87 -7.95 -4.45
C ILE A 60 6.38 -8.90 -3.35
N CYS A 61 5.31 -8.55 -2.64
CA CYS A 61 4.72 -9.40 -1.61
C CYS A 61 4.13 -10.71 -2.17
N CYS A 62 3.50 -10.69 -3.34
CA CYS A 62 3.03 -11.91 -4.01
C CYS A 62 4.19 -12.86 -4.31
N LYS A 63 5.28 -12.36 -4.90
CA LYS A 63 6.50 -13.14 -5.17
C LYS A 63 7.12 -13.71 -3.88
N ALA A 64 7.18 -12.92 -2.81
CA ALA A 64 7.67 -13.37 -1.51
C ALA A 64 6.81 -14.49 -0.92
N ASN A 65 5.48 -14.40 -1.05
CA ASN A 65 4.56 -15.43 -0.61
C ASN A 65 4.67 -16.72 -1.46
N GLU A 66 4.82 -16.61 -2.78
CA GLU A 66 5.06 -17.77 -3.67
C GLU A 66 6.34 -18.52 -3.29
N GLN A 67 7.45 -17.79 -3.13
CA GLN A 67 8.76 -18.34 -2.73
C GLN A 67 8.71 -18.98 -1.33
N PHE A 68 8.05 -18.34 -0.36
CA PHE A 68 7.86 -18.89 0.98
C PHE A 68 7.01 -20.18 0.97
N ASN A 69 5.96 -20.26 0.15
CA ASN A 69 5.12 -21.45 0.04
C ASN A 69 5.82 -22.61 -0.69
N ALA A 70 6.70 -22.32 -1.66
CA ALA A 70 7.58 -23.31 -2.27
C ALA A 70 8.54 -23.89 -1.22
N LEU A 71 9.28 -23.03 -0.51
CA LEU A 71 10.18 -23.42 0.59
C LEU A 71 9.47 -24.28 1.65
N LYS A 72 8.28 -23.85 2.09
CA LYS A 72 7.45 -24.55 3.08
C LYS A 72 6.99 -25.93 2.61
N SER A 73 6.86 -26.15 1.30
CA SER A 73 6.50 -27.46 0.75
C SER A 73 7.70 -28.40 0.78
N CYS A 74 8.89 -27.95 0.37
CA CYS A 74 10.13 -28.75 0.42
C CYS A 74 10.43 -29.29 1.83
N ILE A 75 10.27 -28.45 2.86
CA ILE A 75 10.52 -28.85 4.26
C ILE A 75 9.58 -29.98 4.71
N LYS A 76 8.32 -30.00 4.23
CA LYS A 76 7.35 -31.04 4.58
C LYS A 76 7.59 -32.40 3.92
N GLU A 77 8.38 -32.43 2.84
CA GLU A 77 8.73 -33.68 2.18
C GLU A 77 9.81 -34.42 2.97
N GLU A 78 10.80 -33.71 3.54
CA GLU A 78 11.82 -34.31 4.43
C GLU A 78 11.20 -34.99 5.68
N GLU A 79 10.09 -34.48 6.21
CA GLU A 79 9.44 -35.04 7.42
C GLU A 79 8.66 -36.35 7.16
N LYS A 80 8.26 -36.63 5.91
CA LYS A 80 7.44 -37.81 5.59
C LYS A 80 8.24 -39.09 5.41
N GLU A 81 9.45 -39.02 4.86
CA GLU A 81 10.29 -40.22 4.66
C GLU A 81 10.72 -40.88 5.98
N HIS A 82 10.54 -40.24 7.13
CA HIS A 82 11.01 -40.75 8.43
C HIS A 82 9.92 -41.33 9.34
N ASN A 83 8.63 -41.25 8.99
CA ASN A 83 7.50 -41.53 9.89
C ASN A 83 6.50 -42.61 9.41
N GLU A 84 6.85 -43.45 8.42
CA GLU A 84 6.04 -44.62 8.03
C GLU A 84 6.25 -45.85 8.96
N GLU A 85 6.68 -45.67 10.20
CA GLU A 85 6.71 -46.72 11.24
C GLU A 85 5.55 -46.53 12.25
N ASP A 86 4.44 -47.22 11.98
CA ASP A 86 3.36 -47.66 12.89
C ASP A 86 2.76 -46.66 13.91
N LEU A 87 1.54 -46.12 13.66
CA LEU A 87 0.55 -45.80 14.71
C LEU A 87 -0.87 -45.50 14.15
N ASP A 88 -1.78 -46.47 14.19
CA ASP A 88 -3.21 -46.29 13.89
C ASP A 88 -3.96 -45.66 15.09
N VAL A 89 -4.56 -44.48 14.94
CA VAL A 89 -5.46 -43.87 15.94
C VAL A 89 -6.66 -43.18 15.28
N ASP A 90 -7.83 -43.80 15.37
CA ASP A 90 -9.14 -43.25 14.97
C ASP A 90 -9.62 -42.15 15.94
N ILE A 91 -9.87 -40.93 15.44
CA ILE A 91 -10.66 -39.90 16.14
C ILE A 91 -11.58 -39.17 15.14
N ASN A 92 -12.88 -39.43 15.24
CA ASN A 92 -13.94 -38.63 14.63
C ASN A 92 -14.33 -37.46 15.55
N GLY A 93 -14.64 -36.29 14.97
CA GLY A 93 -15.22 -35.14 15.66
C GLY A 93 -15.91 -34.19 14.68
N GLU A 94 -17.21 -33.99 14.84
CA GLU A 94 -18.06 -33.07 14.08
C GLU A 94 -18.12 -31.71 14.79
N GLU A 95 -18.21 -30.59 14.06
CA GLU A 95 -18.57 -29.26 14.61
C GLU A 95 -19.51 -28.50 13.64
N ASP A 96 -20.51 -27.81 14.21
CA ASP A 96 -21.70 -27.24 13.53
C ASP A 96 -21.60 -25.72 13.18
N GLU A 97 -22.52 -25.23 12.33
CA GLU A 97 -22.68 -23.81 11.92
C GLU A 97 -23.84 -23.08 12.67
N ASP A 98 -23.66 -21.79 13.01
CA ASP A 98 -24.68 -20.78 13.41
C ASP A 98 -24.03 -19.36 13.40
N GLY A 99 -24.68 -18.19 13.31
CA GLY A 99 -26.08 -17.81 13.06
C GLY A 99 -26.34 -16.29 13.24
N ASP A 100 -27.12 -15.67 12.33
CA ASP A 100 -27.77 -14.33 12.43
C ASP A 100 -26.89 -13.06 12.67
N GLY A 101 -27.29 -11.80 12.42
CA GLY A 101 -28.51 -11.24 11.82
C GLY A 101 -29.03 -10.01 12.58
N ALA A 102 -28.97 -8.78 12.01
CA ALA A 102 -29.58 -7.57 12.60
C ALA A 102 -29.81 -6.44 11.56
N ASN A 103 -30.90 -5.69 11.73
CA ASN A 103 -31.37 -4.59 10.88
C ASN A 103 -31.91 -3.43 11.76
N PHE A 104 -31.94 -2.17 11.29
CA PHE A 104 -32.51 -1.06 12.07
C PHE A 104 -33.05 0.09 11.20
N ASP A 105 -34.28 0.55 11.49
CA ASP A 105 -35.03 1.67 10.88
C ASP A 105 -34.81 2.98 11.69
N ALA A 106 -34.64 4.16 11.06
CA ALA A 106 -35.65 5.16 10.64
C ALA A 106 -36.24 6.04 11.76
N GLU A 107 -36.50 7.33 11.48
CA GLU A 107 -37.69 8.18 11.81
C GLU A 107 -37.44 9.64 11.32
N GLU A 108 -38.52 10.39 11.04
CA GLU A 108 -38.56 11.78 10.52
C GLU A 108 -39.24 12.72 11.55
N GLU A 109 -39.08 14.04 11.45
CA GLU A 109 -39.93 15.04 12.17
C GLU A 109 -40.36 16.21 11.26
N GLU A 110 -41.48 16.86 11.62
CA GLU A 110 -42.33 17.73 10.78
C GLU A 110 -42.02 19.25 10.90
N GLU A 111 -42.62 20.08 10.04
CA GLU A 111 -42.56 21.56 10.08
C GLU A 111 -43.91 22.21 10.43
N GLU A 112 -43.90 23.41 11.06
CA GLU A 112 -45.08 24.24 11.35
C GLU A 112 -44.99 25.63 10.67
N ASP A 113 -46.08 26.04 10.02
CA ASP A 113 -46.26 27.37 9.41
C ASP A 113 -46.82 28.42 10.39
N VAL A 114 -46.39 29.69 10.27
CA VAL A 114 -46.96 30.84 11.00
C VAL A 114 -47.12 32.08 10.10
N ASP A 115 -48.35 32.47 9.82
CA ASP A 115 -48.72 33.73 9.16
C ASP A 115 -48.56 34.96 10.08
N PHE A 116 -48.18 36.11 9.52
CA PHE A 116 -48.31 37.41 10.20
C PHE A 116 -48.63 38.56 9.23
N ASP A 117 -49.58 39.41 9.64
CA ASP A 117 -50.15 40.51 8.84
C ASP A 117 -49.14 41.63 8.50
N ALA A 118 -49.35 42.23 7.33
CA ALA A 118 -48.60 43.38 6.84
C ALA A 118 -49.51 44.59 6.60
N GLU A 119 -49.32 45.70 7.34
CA GLU A 119 -49.82 47.03 6.94
C GLU A 119 -49.22 48.19 7.78
N GLN A 120 -47.93 48.52 7.59
CA GLN A 120 -47.39 49.83 8.03
C GLN A 120 -46.12 50.30 7.28
N GLU A 121 -46.08 50.18 5.95
CA GLU A 121 -44.93 50.58 5.13
C GLU A 121 -45.14 51.93 4.39
N GLU A 122 -44.38 52.98 4.74
CA GLU A 122 -43.80 53.86 3.70
C GLU A 122 -42.64 54.76 4.20
N GLU A 123 -42.68 55.27 5.44
CA GLU A 123 -41.61 56.16 5.94
C GLU A 123 -40.48 55.41 6.71
N GLU A 124 -40.82 54.31 7.39
CA GLU A 124 -39.84 53.41 8.03
C GLU A 124 -38.97 52.68 6.98
N SER A 125 -39.52 52.47 5.77
CA SER A 125 -38.86 51.88 4.59
C SER A 125 -37.47 52.46 4.32
N LYS A 126 -37.30 53.79 4.32
CA LYS A 126 -36.01 54.42 3.95
C LYS A 126 -34.92 54.20 5.00
N ASN A 127 -35.30 54.23 6.28
CA ASN A 127 -34.37 53.95 7.38
C ASN A 127 -34.05 52.45 7.46
N ASN A 128 -35.03 51.58 7.17
CA ASN A 128 -34.81 50.15 7.06
C ASN A 128 -33.84 49.82 5.91
N VAL A 129 -34.05 50.36 4.70
CA VAL A 129 -33.16 50.20 3.55
C VAL A 129 -31.73 50.67 3.85
N LEU A 130 -31.56 51.79 4.57
CA LEU A 130 -30.22 52.26 4.96
C LEU A 130 -29.56 51.33 6.00
N ALA A 131 -30.35 50.77 6.92
CA ALA A 131 -29.88 49.80 7.91
C ALA A 131 -29.55 48.43 7.26
N GLU A 132 -30.33 47.98 6.28
CA GLU A 132 -30.05 46.79 5.48
C GLU A 132 -28.78 46.96 4.63
N LEU A 133 -28.57 48.12 4.01
CA LEU A 133 -27.37 48.38 3.22
C LEU A 133 -26.10 48.35 4.10
N ASN A 134 -26.18 48.88 5.33
CA ASN A 134 -25.08 48.76 6.31
C ASN A 134 -24.88 47.31 6.77
N LYS A 135 -25.96 46.57 7.07
CA LYS A 135 -25.89 45.12 7.38
C LYS A 135 -25.30 44.31 6.22
N PHE A 136 -25.55 44.71 4.97
CA PHE A 136 -25.00 44.09 3.77
C PHE A 136 -23.50 44.33 3.65
N MET A 137 -23.04 45.58 3.75
CA MET A 137 -21.60 45.89 3.70
C MET A 137 -20.81 45.28 4.87
N GLU A 138 -21.42 45.10 6.04
CA GLU A 138 -20.80 44.41 7.16
C GLU A 138 -20.81 42.87 7.02
N LYS A 139 -21.78 42.30 6.29
CA LYS A 139 -21.76 40.90 5.85
C LYS A 139 -20.66 40.65 4.81
N ASP A 140 -20.47 41.53 3.83
CA ASP A 140 -19.40 41.41 2.83
C ASP A 140 -18.01 41.48 3.47
N ASN A 141 -17.77 42.41 4.40
CA ASN A 141 -16.53 42.44 5.20
C ASN A 141 -16.31 41.18 6.05
N GLN A 142 -17.39 40.52 6.51
CA GLN A 142 -17.29 39.23 7.18
C GLN A 142 -17.07 38.05 6.22
N LEU A 143 -17.54 38.17 4.97
CA LEU A 143 -17.33 37.18 3.92
C LEU A 143 -15.88 37.22 3.42
N GLU A 144 -15.32 38.41 3.18
CA GLU A 144 -13.92 38.60 2.78
C GLU A 144 -12.95 38.05 3.84
N LYS A 145 -13.21 38.33 5.14
CA LYS A 145 -12.49 37.71 6.26
C LYS A 145 -12.66 36.20 6.38
N LYS A 146 -13.74 35.61 5.84
CA LYS A 146 -13.91 34.15 5.78
C LYS A 146 -13.15 33.55 4.60
N VAL A 147 -13.05 34.26 3.47
CA VAL A 147 -12.25 33.86 2.30
C VAL A 147 -10.76 33.82 2.65
N GLU A 148 -10.22 34.85 3.31
CA GLU A 148 -8.82 34.82 3.79
C GLU A 148 -8.55 33.68 4.79
N ASN A 149 -9.56 33.27 5.56
CA ASN A 149 -9.47 32.15 6.50
C ASN A 149 -9.57 30.79 5.79
N LEU A 150 -10.30 30.71 4.67
CA LEU A 150 -10.36 29.55 3.77
C LEU A 150 -8.99 29.29 3.11
N ASP A 151 -8.33 30.34 2.59
CA ASP A 151 -6.99 30.22 2.01
C ASP A 151 -5.95 29.71 3.04
N ASN A 152 -6.03 30.19 4.29
CA ASN A 152 -5.17 29.71 5.39
C ASN A 152 -5.48 28.25 5.76
N LEU A 153 -6.76 27.87 5.76
CA LEU A 153 -7.19 26.50 6.04
C LEU A 153 -6.72 25.52 4.95
N ASP A 154 -6.80 25.92 3.68
CA ASP A 154 -6.37 25.08 2.54
C ASP A 154 -4.85 24.87 2.54
N VAL A 155 -4.07 25.92 2.82
CA VAL A 155 -2.61 25.81 2.99
C VAL A 155 -2.24 24.88 4.17
N GLN A 156 -2.94 24.97 5.31
CA GLN A 156 -2.70 24.05 6.43
C GLN A 156 -3.09 22.61 6.10
N TRP A 157 -4.23 22.42 5.42
CA TRP A 157 -4.73 21.12 4.98
C TRP A 157 -3.75 20.45 4.00
N MET A 158 -3.23 21.21 3.03
CA MET A 158 -2.15 20.74 2.14
C MET A 158 -0.91 20.33 2.93
N ILE A 159 -0.40 21.16 3.83
CA ILE A 159 0.81 20.83 4.63
C ILE A 159 0.62 19.54 5.43
N ILE A 160 -0.54 19.36 6.07
CA ILE A 160 -0.87 18.16 6.86
C ILE A 160 -0.95 16.92 5.96
N ASN A 161 -1.61 17.00 4.81
CA ASN A 161 -1.75 15.87 3.91
C ASN A 161 -0.44 15.48 3.23
N VAL A 162 0.39 16.47 2.89
CA VAL A 162 1.75 16.26 2.37
C VAL A 162 2.60 15.54 3.42
N ALA A 163 2.57 15.96 4.69
CA ALA A 163 3.29 15.26 5.75
C ALA A 163 2.76 13.82 5.98
N LYS A 164 1.45 13.58 5.89
CA LYS A 164 0.88 12.22 5.94
C LYS A 164 1.35 11.37 4.75
N PHE A 165 1.36 11.95 3.55
CA PHE A 165 1.78 11.29 2.32
C PHE A 165 3.25 10.89 2.36
N ASP A 166 4.13 11.80 2.77
CA ASP A 166 5.57 11.56 2.92
C ASP A 166 5.84 10.43 3.92
N ASN A 167 5.09 10.37 5.03
CA ASN A 167 5.13 9.27 6.01
C ASN A 167 4.67 7.93 5.40
N ILE A 168 3.57 7.92 4.63
CA ILE A 168 3.06 6.71 3.96
C ILE A 168 4.08 6.18 2.94
N LEU A 169 4.67 7.05 2.11
CA LEU A 169 5.71 6.65 1.16
C LEU A 169 6.97 6.14 1.86
N THR A 170 7.39 6.78 2.95
CA THR A 170 8.52 6.32 3.78
C THR A 170 8.25 4.92 4.34
N TYR A 171 7.03 4.67 4.83
CA TYR A 171 6.62 3.35 5.31
C TYR A 171 6.58 2.31 4.18
N ILE A 172 6.03 2.63 3.01
CA ILE A 172 6.04 1.73 1.83
C ILE A 172 7.48 1.40 1.41
N GLY A 173 8.38 2.38 1.39
CA GLY A 173 9.81 2.18 1.11
C GLY A 173 10.50 1.27 2.12
N TYR A 174 10.17 1.40 3.41
CA TYR A 174 10.62 0.50 4.47
C TYR A 174 10.12 -0.94 4.25
N ILE A 175 8.83 -1.14 4.00
CA ILE A 175 8.27 -2.50 3.76
C ILE A 175 8.86 -3.09 2.46
N LYS A 176 8.99 -2.32 1.38
CA LYS A 176 9.65 -2.75 0.13
C LYS A 176 11.07 -3.26 0.39
N SER A 177 11.84 -2.52 1.20
CA SER A 177 13.21 -2.91 1.60
C SER A 177 13.22 -4.18 2.46
N PHE A 178 12.32 -4.28 3.44
CA PHE A 178 12.18 -5.46 4.30
C PHE A 178 11.83 -6.72 3.49
N THR A 179 10.85 -6.65 2.59
CA THR A 179 10.42 -7.81 1.78
C THR A 179 11.50 -8.24 0.79
N LEU A 180 12.29 -7.32 0.24
CA LEU A 180 13.44 -7.66 -0.61
C LEU A 180 14.55 -8.39 0.18
N ASN A 181 14.90 -7.91 1.37
CA ASN A 181 15.87 -8.57 2.25
C ASN A 181 15.38 -9.97 2.70
N PHE A 182 14.07 -10.12 2.93
CA PHE A 182 13.44 -11.40 3.26
C PHE A 182 13.50 -12.39 2.07
N LEU A 183 13.22 -11.91 0.86
CA LEU A 183 13.38 -12.69 -0.38
C LEU A 183 14.83 -13.17 -0.60
N GLU A 184 15.81 -12.29 -0.40
CA GLU A 184 17.24 -12.66 -0.47
C GLU A 184 17.61 -13.70 0.60
N SER A 185 17.03 -13.59 1.79
CA SER A 185 17.21 -14.57 2.88
C SER A 185 16.59 -15.94 2.56
N ILE A 186 15.39 -15.98 1.95
CA ILE A 186 14.77 -17.24 1.47
C ILE A 186 15.66 -17.89 0.43
N LYS A 187 16.10 -17.13 -0.58
CA LYS A 187 16.95 -17.67 -1.65
C LYS A 187 18.28 -18.21 -1.11
N SER A 188 18.91 -17.49 -0.18
CA SER A 188 20.12 -17.93 0.49
C SER A 188 19.94 -19.23 1.28
N LEU A 189 18.72 -19.49 1.79
CA LEU A 189 18.37 -20.74 2.45
C LEU A 189 18.13 -21.87 1.44
N GLU A 190 17.41 -21.60 0.34
CA GLU A 190 17.15 -22.53 -0.76
C GLU A 190 18.46 -23.06 -1.37
N ASP A 191 19.37 -22.16 -1.75
CA ASP A 191 20.72 -22.50 -2.27
C ASP A 191 21.48 -23.44 -1.31
N ARG A 192 21.30 -23.27 0.01
CA ARG A 192 21.94 -24.12 1.03
C ARG A 192 21.29 -25.49 1.19
N MET A 193 19.99 -25.63 0.96
CA MET A 193 19.30 -26.92 0.99
C MET A 193 19.67 -27.75 -0.24
N GLU A 194 19.74 -27.13 -1.43
CA GLU A 194 20.17 -27.81 -2.66
C GLU A 194 21.61 -28.35 -2.53
N LEU A 195 22.53 -27.58 -1.94
CA LEU A 195 23.89 -28.04 -1.63
C LEU A 195 23.92 -29.22 -0.64
N LYS A 196 23.01 -29.27 0.35
CA LYS A 196 22.91 -30.38 1.32
C LYS A 196 22.44 -31.67 0.62
N GLY A 197 21.37 -31.60 -0.18
CA GLY A 197 20.86 -32.77 -0.92
C GLY A 197 21.90 -33.35 -1.89
N ASN A 198 22.62 -32.49 -2.61
CA ASN A 198 23.73 -32.90 -3.47
C ASN A 198 24.86 -33.61 -2.69
N LEU A 199 25.22 -33.12 -1.51
CA LEU A 199 26.24 -33.76 -0.65
C LEU A 199 25.81 -35.13 -0.12
N GLU A 200 24.53 -35.30 0.19
CA GLU A 200 23.96 -36.57 0.66
C GLU A 200 23.90 -37.62 -0.47
N SER A 201 23.55 -37.21 -1.69
CA SER A 201 23.63 -38.06 -2.89
C SER A 201 25.06 -38.58 -3.15
N VAL A 202 26.08 -37.71 -3.05
CA VAL A 202 27.49 -38.11 -3.20
C VAL A 202 27.89 -39.14 -2.13
N LYS A 203 27.55 -38.91 -0.84
CA LYS A 203 27.82 -39.86 0.25
C LYS A 203 27.09 -41.20 0.08
N GLY A 204 25.91 -41.19 -0.56
CA GLY A 204 25.21 -42.42 -0.94
C GLY A 204 26.02 -43.23 -1.96
N SER A 205 26.50 -42.58 -3.02
CA SER A 205 27.29 -43.23 -4.08
C SER A 205 28.63 -43.80 -3.58
N GLU A 206 29.30 -43.12 -2.65
CA GLU A 206 30.56 -43.57 -2.05
C GLU A 206 30.39 -44.90 -1.29
N LYS A 207 29.33 -45.02 -0.47
CA LYS A 207 28.99 -46.25 0.26
C LYS A 207 28.65 -47.43 -0.67
N VAL A 208 28.02 -47.17 -1.82
CA VAL A 208 27.73 -48.21 -2.82
C VAL A 208 29.03 -48.71 -3.45
N CYS A 209 29.95 -47.80 -3.78
CA CYS A 209 31.28 -48.14 -4.31
C CYS A 209 32.09 -48.98 -3.32
N ASP A 210 32.16 -48.57 -2.05
CA ASP A 210 32.85 -49.31 -0.98
C ASP A 210 32.29 -50.72 -0.80
N LYS A 211 30.96 -50.87 -0.86
CA LYS A 211 30.30 -52.18 -0.76
C LYS A 211 30.65 -53.07 -1.96
N GLN A 212 30.60 -52.53 -3.17
CA GLN A 212 30.92 -53.28 -4.39
C GLN A 212 32.39 -53.72 -4.42
N GLN A 213 33.34 -52.84 -4.06
CA GLN A 213 34.76 -53.19 -3.95
C GLN A 213 35.01 -54.28 -2.90
N LYS A 214 34.27 -54.25 -1.78
CA LYS A 214 34.37 -55.29 -0.74
C LYS A 214 33.83 -56.63 -1.22
N GLU A 215 32.73 -56.65 -1.98
CA GLU A 215 32.17 -57.86 -2.57
C GLU A 215 33.10 -58.48 -3.63
N GLU A 216 33.69 -57.66 -4.52
CA GLU A 216 34.71 -58.10 -5.48
C GLU A 216 35.97 -58.66 -4.79
N ALA A 217 36.47 -58.01 -3.73
CA ALA A 217 37.62 -58.48 -2.97
C ALA A 217 37.34 -59.78 -2.21
N GLU A 218 36.10 -60.03 -1.78
CA GLU A 218 35.70 -61.30 -1.16
C GLU A 218 35.51 -62.42 -2.18
N LEU A 219 35.05 -62.11 -3.40
CA LEU A 219 34.98 -63.05 -4.52
C LEU A 219 36.39 -63.54 -4.91
N MET A 220 37.33 -62.61 -5.12
CA MET A 220 38.73 -62.91 -5.46
C MET A 220 39.42 -63.81 -4.41
N ARG A 221 39.05 -63.71 -3.13
CA ARG A 221 39.55 -64.59 -2.06
C ARG A 221 38.96 -66.00 -2.06
N LYS A 222 37.80 -66.21 -2.70
CA LYS A 222 37.15 -67.53 -2.81
C LYS A 222 37.63 -68.32 -4.03
N GLU A 223 38.32 -67.65 -4.97
CA GLU A 223 38.86 -68.25 -6.20
C GLU A 223 40.36 -68.57 -6.13
N SER A 224 41.04 -68.25 -5.01
CA SER A 224 42.47 -68.57 -4.75
C SER A 224 42.64 -69.70 -3.72
#